data_AF-A0A970BZY7-F1
#
_entry.id   AF-A0A970BZY7-F1
#
_cell.length_a   1.000
_cell.length_b   1.000
_cell.length_c   1.000
_cell.angle_alpha   90.00
_cell.angle_beta   90.00
_cell.angle_gamma   90.00
#
_symmetry.space_group_name_H-M   'P 1'
#
loop_
_entity.id
_entity.type
_entity.pdbx_description
1 polymer ?
#
loop_
_entity_poly.entity_id
_entity_poly.type
_entity_poly.pdbx_seq_one_letter_code
_entity_poly.pdbx_strand_id
1 'polypeptide(L)' 'MTAKSDYGTVVNCLGGPAQIPVIRFLQSHWGVTRVDVITETAPERILAEGADGAARCL' A
#
# COMPACT_ATOMS: atom_id res chain seq x y z
N MET A 1 -13.33 -9.56 -23.33
CA MET A 1 -13.46 -9.98 -21.91
C MET A 1 -12.18 -9.59 -21.21
N THR A 2 -12.13 -8.43 -20.57
CA THR A 2 -10.95 -7.99 -19.81
C THR A 2 -10.95 -8.78 -18.50
N ALA A 3 -9.90 -9.57 -18.26
CA ALA A 3 -9.81 -10.39 -17.05
C ALA A 3 -9.91 -9.48 -15.82
N LYS A 4 -10.94 -9.68 -15.00
CA LYS A 4 -11.05 -9.04 -13.68
C LYS A 4 -10.01 -9.71 -12.78
N SER A 5 -8.83 -9.11 -12.66
CA SER A 5 -7.78 -9.62 -11.80
C SER A 5 -8.25 -9.58 -10.34
N ASP A 6 -8.31 -10.74 -9.70
CA ASP A 6 -8.76 -10.94 -8.30
C ASP A 6 -7.70 -10.52 -7.26
N TYR A 7 -6.71 -9.75 -7.71
CA TYR A 7 -5.49 -9.44 -7.00
C TYR A 7 -5.20 -7.94 -7.08
N GLY A 8 -4.79 -7.35 -5.96
CA GLY A 8 -4.19 -6.03 -5.88
C GLY A 8 -2.80 -6.10 -5.23
N THR A 9 -1.96 -5.11 -5.48
CA THR A 9 -0.66 -4.96 -4.82
C THR A 9 -0.59 -3.58 -4.17
N VAL A 10 -0.04 -3.51 -2.95
CA VAL A 10 0.17 -2.25 -2.22
C VAL A 10 1.57 -2.19 -1.63
N VAL A 11 2.18 -1.01 -1.67
CA VAL A 11 3.41 -0.70 -0.93
C VAL A 11 3.00 0.03 0.35
N ASN A 12 3.38 -0.48 1.52
CA ASN A 12 2.98 0.05 2.82
C ASN A 12 4.09 -0.15 3.87
N CYS A 13 4.07 0.62 4.95
CA CYS A 13 5.00 0.48 6.08
C CYS A 13 4.74 -0.81 6.85
N LEU A 14 5.79 -1.27 7.54
CA LEU A 14 5.74 -2.26 8.61
C LEU A 14 4.95 -1.77 9.86
N GLY A 15 4.12 -0.75 9.73
CA GLY A 15 3.21 -0.29 10.77
C GLY A 15 2.06 -1.27 10.94
N GLY A 16 2.25 -2.29 11.78
CA GLY A 16 1.29 -3.37 12.03
C GLY A 16 -0.18 -2.93 12.18
N PRO A 17 -0.52 -1.83 12.90
CA PRO A 17 -1.90 -1.38 13.03
C PRO A 17 -2.56 -0.91 11.73
N ALA A 18 -1.80 -0.39 10.77
CA ALA A 18 -2.32 0.17 9.52
C ALA A 18 -2.50 -0.89 8.42
N GLN A 19 -1.86 -2.05 8.56
CA GLN A 19 -1.82 -3.07 7.51
C GLN A 19 -3.21 -3.66 7.20
N ILE A 20 -3.95 -4.09 8.22
CA ILE A 20 -5.30 -4.67 8.05
C ILE A 20 -6.30 -3.64 7.52
N PRO A 21 -6.38 -2.39 8.06
CA PRO A 21 -7.26 -1.36 7.51
C PRO A 21 -7.01 -1.07 6.03
N VAL A 22 -5.75 -0.95 5.60
CA VAL A 22 -5.39 -0.69 4.21
C VAL A 22 -5.81 -1.85 3.30
N ILE A 23 -5.56 -3.10 3.71
CA ILE A 23 -5.98 -4.29 2.95
C ILE A 23 -7.50 -4.30 2.77
N ARG A 24 -8.27 -4.11 3.86
CA ARG A 24 -9.74 -4.11 3.81
C ARG A 24 -10.29 -2.98 2.96
N PHE A 25 -9.68 -1.80 3.02
CA PHE A 25 -10.03 -0.69 2.16
C PHE A 25 -9.85 -1.06 0.68
N LEU A 26 -8.69 -1.61 0.30
CA LEU A 26 -8.42 -1.99 -1.09
C LEU A 26 -9.35 -3.09 -1.59
N GLN A 27 -9.62 -4.11 -0.76
CA GLN A 27 -10.57 -5.19 -1.09
C GLN A 27 -11.97 -4.64 -1.34
N SER A 28 -12.47 -3.75 -0.48
CA SER A 28 -13.82 -3.19 -0.62
C SER A 28 -13.94 -2.16 -1.75
N HIS A 29 -12.91 -1.33 -1.94
CA HIS A 29 -12.91 -0.26 -2.94
C HIS A 29 -12.74 -0.81 -4.36
N TRP A 30 -11.86 -1.79 -4.56
CA TRP A 30 -11.54 -2.36 -5.87
C TRP A 30 -12.19 -3.73 -6.15
N GLY A 31 -12.84 -4.33 -5.15
CA GLY A 31 -13.49 -5.63 -5.28
C GLY A 31 -12.53 -6.79 -5.55
N VAL A 32 -11.31 -6.70 -5.03
CA VAL A 32 -10.27 -7.75 -5.11
C VAL A 32 -10.34 -8.65 -3.87
N THR A 33 -10.07 -9.95 -4.03
CA THR A 33 -10.07 -10.88 -2.88
C THR A 33 -8.74 -10.91 -2.16
N ARG A 34 -7.62 -10.74 -2.89
CA ARG A 34 -6.27 -10.82 -2.34
C ARG A 34 -5.49 -9.52 -2.57
N VAL A 35 -4.71 -9.13 -1.56
CA VAL A 35 -3.83 -7.96 -1.63
C VAL A 35 -2.42 -8.40 -1.24
N ASP A 36 -1.49 -8.32 -2.17
CA ASP A 36 -0.07 -8.52 -1.91
C ASP A 36 0.52 -7.24 -1.32
N VAL A 37 1.17 -7.35 -0.16
CA VAL A 37 1.74 -6.21 0.55
C VAL A 37 3.26 -6.24 0.41
N ILE A 38 3.80 -5.29 -0.35
CA ILE A 38 5.23 -4.99 -0.36
C ILE A 38 5.48 -4.08 0.85
N THR A 39 6.31 -4.55 1.78
CA THR A 39 6.57 -3.82 3.02
C THR A 39 7.89 -3.06 2.93
N GLU A 40 7.82 -1.73 3.00
CA GLU A 40 8.98 -0.83 2.98
C GLU A 40 9.04 -0.02 4.29
N THR A 41 10.19 0.56 4.63
CA THR A 41 10.24 1.43 5.82
C THR A 41 9.78 2.84 5.46
N ALA A 42 8.71 3.30 6.13
CA ALA A 42 8.14 4.64 5.97
C ALA A 42 7.79 5.09 4.52
N PRO A 43 7.26 4.23 3.63
CA PRO A 43 6.90 4.64 2.27
C PRO A 43 5.76 5.67 2.27
N GLU A 44 4.82 5.62 3.22
CA GLU A 44 3.77 6.65 3.37
C GLU A 44 4.39 8.01 3.64
N ARG A 45 5.43 8.05 4.47
CA ARG A 45 6.11 9.29 4.82
C ARG A 45 6.82 9.89 3.61
N ILE A 46 7.52 9.07 2.82
CA ILE A 46 8.12 9.51 1.56
C ILE A 46 7.06 10.05 0.60
N LEU A 47 5.92 9.37 0.48
CA LEU A 47 4.80 9.81 -0.37
C LEU A 47 4.15 11.10 0.14
N ALA A 48 3.99 11.25 1.46
CA ALA A 48 3.37 12.42 2.09
C ALA A 48 4.27 13.66 2.06
N GLU A 49 5.58 13.47 2.24
CA GLU A 49 6.58 14.54 2.23
C GLU A 49 7.03 14.92 0.80
N GLY A 50 6.66 14.13 -0.22
CA GLY A 50 7.04 14.34 -1.61
C GLY A 50 8.54 14.09 -1.86
N ALA A 51 9.07 14.62 -2.97
CA ALA A 51 10.47 14.41 -3.36
C ALA A 51 11.49 14.82 -2.28
N ASP A 52 11.13 15.78 -1.43
CA ASP A 52 11.96 16.27 -0.33
C ASP A 52 12.06 15.26 0.84
N GLY A 53 11.05 14.39 1.00
CA GLY A 53 11.03 13.35 2.03
C GLY A 53 12.01 12.22 1.78
N ALA A 54 12.20 11.84 0.51
CA ALA A 54 13.18 10.83 0.12
C ALA A 54 14.62 11.26 0.45
N ALA A 55 14.93 12.56 0.34
CA ALA A 55 16.24 13.12 0.64
C ALA A 55 16.55 13.23 2.15
N ARG A 56 15.53 13.27 3.01
CA ARG A 56 15.69 13.36 4.48
C ARG A 56 15.77 12.01 5.19
N CYS A 57 15.72 10.90 4.44
CA CYS A 57 15.71 9.54 4.98
C CYS A 57 17.04 8.79 4.79
N LEU A 58 18.07 9.46 4.21
CA LEU A 58 19.48 9.06 4.19
C LEU A 58 20.26 9.84 5.27
#